data_AF-A0A7S1DT28-F1
#
_entry.id   AF-A0A7S1DT28-F1
#
_cell.length_a   1.000
_cell.length_b   1.000
_cell.length_c   1.000
_cell.angle_alpha   90.00
_cell.angle_beta   90.00
_cell.angle_gamma   90.00
#
_symmetry.space_group_name_H-M   'P 1'
#
loop_
_entity.id
_entity.type
_entity.pdbx_description
1 polymer ?
#
loop_
_entity_poly.entity_id
_entity_poly.type
_entity_poly.pdbx_seq_one_letter_code
_entity_poly.pdbx_strand_id
1 'polypeptide(L)'
;DSSEMFLKLRARQCAGVIVDVFSWSILEVSASINNDCSLKYLGRPIRNLAGGLVSKADYTGVCAGLMNTVMALHMSEMADSGFFEDLWVSRIQTETTVSCDTDQASVVDERKKPVQLRTMGGLFVLHIIISIICILEAYIRRRHTLKFPTWKTC
;
A
#
# COMPACT_ATOMS: atom_id res chain seq x y z
N ASP A 1 -15.93 17.46 2.32
CA ASP A 1 -14.59 18.06 2.32
C ASP A 1 -13.60 16.95 2.62
N SER A 2 -12.68 16.66 1.70
CA SER A 2 -11.76 15.53 1.83
C SER A 2 -10.82 15.69 3.03
N SER A 3 -10.45 16.93 3.36
CA SER A 3 -9.57 17.28 4.49
C SER A 3 -10.06 16.73 5.84
N GLU A 4 -11.36 16.85 6.14
CA GLU A 4 -11.98 16.37 7.38
C GLU A 4 -11.85 14.84 7.52
N MET A 5 -11.97 14.10 6.40
CA MET A 5 -11.87 12.64 6.41
C MET A 5 -10.45 12.18 6.81
N PHE A 6 -9.42 12.90 6.37
CA PHE A 6 -8.03 12.61 6.75
C PHE A 6 -7.75 12.91 8.21
N LEU A 7 -8.36 13.95 8.78
CA LEU A 7 -8.26 14.22 10.22
C LEU A 7 -8.84 13.07 11.04
N LYS A 8 -10.00 12.53 10.65
CA LYS A 8 -10.60 11.35 11.29
C LYS A 8 -9.73 10.09 11.14
N LEU A 9 -9.10 9.92 9.98
CA LEU A 9 -8.15 8.83 9.73
C LEU A 9 -6.94 8.91 10.67
N ARG A 10 -6.34 10.10 10.83
CA ARG A 10 -5.22 10.33 11.78
C ARG A 10 -5.62 10.15 13.23
N ALA A 11 -6.84 10.58 13.58
CA ALA A 11 -7.42 10.34 14.90
C ALA A 11 -7.77 8.86 15.17
N ARG A 12 -7.47 7.94 14.25
CA ARG A 12 -7.78 6.50 14.31
C ARG A 12 -9.27 6.22 14.48
N GLN A 13 -10.13 7.11 14.03
CA GLN A 13 -11.58 6.91 14.02
C GLN A 13 -12.04 6.07 12.82
N CYS A 14 -11.21 5.97 11.79
CA CYS A 14 -11.45 5.16 10.59
C CYS A 14 -10.18 4.38 10.24
N ALA A 15 -10.33 3.25 9.54
CA ALA A 15 -9.21 2.43 9.07
C ALA A 15 -8.68 2.85 7.69
N GLY A 16 -9.49 3.56 6.90
CA GLY A 16 -9.14 4.01 5.56
C GLY A 16 -10.19 4.98 5.01
N VAL A 17 -9.82 5.67 3.94
CA VAL A 17 -10.67 6.61 3.21
C VAL A 17 -10.54 6.33 1.72
N ILE A 18 -11.64 6.39 0.98
CA ILE A 18 -11.64 6.32 -0.47
C ILE A 18 -11.61 7.76 -1.00
N VAL A 19 -10.56 8.07 -1.75
CA VAL A 19 -10.40 9.36 -2.43
C VAL A 19 -10.04 9.13 -3.89
N ASP A 20 -10.19 10.16 -4.70
CA ASP A 20 -9.64 10.16 -6.05
C ASP A 20 -8.10 10.24 -5.99
N VAL A 21 -7.46 9.65 -6.99
CA VAL A 21 -5.99 9.56 -7.06
C VAL A 21 -5.35 10.94 -7.16
N PHE A 22 -6.02 11.87 -7.84
CA PHE A 22 -5.55 13.24 -8.02
C PHE A 22 -5.50 14.02 -6.69
N SER A 23 -6.56 13.95 -5.89
CA SER A 23 -6.58 14.53 -4.56
C SER A 23 -5.54 13.87 -3.66
N TRP A 24 -5.39 12.54 -3.73
CA TRP A 24 -4.39 11.83 -2.95
C TRP A 24 -2.96 12.34 -3.22
N SER A 25 -2.55 12.47 -4.47
CA SER A 25 -1.19 12.91 -4.81
C SER A 25 -0.87 14.34 -4.36
N ILE A 26 -1.87 15.22 -4.25
CA ILE A 26 -1.69 16.55 -3.65
C ILE A 26 -1.56 16.43 -2.13
N LEU A 27 -2.39 15.59 -1.50
CA LEU A 27 -2.42 15.43 -0.05
C LEU A 27 -1.21 14.68 0.50
N GLU A 28 -0.65 13.75 -0.27
CA GLU A 28 0.53 12.96 0.09
C GLU A 28 1.76 13.83 0.34
N VAL A 29 1.93 14.88 -0.48
CA VAL A 29 3.05 15.84 -0.40
C VAL A 29 2.75 17.04 0.50
N SER A 30 1.55 17.10 1.07
CA SER A 30 1.08 18.20 1.89
C SER A 30 1.44 18.00 3.36
N ALA A 31 2.25 18.91 3.91
CA ALA A 31 2.66 18.93 5.31
C ALA A 31 1.47 19.04 6.28
N SER A 32 0.40 19.74 5.89
CA SER A 32 -0.74 19.96 6.77
C SER A 32 -1.51 18.66 7.06
N ILE A 33 -1.45 17.71 6.12
CA ILE A 33 -2.20 16.45 6.20
C ILE A 33 -1.28 15.27 6.55
N ASN A 34 -0.12 15.16 5.89
CA ASN A 34 0.78 14.00 5.95
C ASN A 34 2.21 14.37 6.41
N ASN A 35 2.35 15.20 7.45
CA ASN A 35 3.67 15.64 7.95
C ASN A 35 4.62 14.51 8.38
N ASP A 36 4.09 13.36 8.79
CA ASP A 36 4.84 12.22 9.29
C ASP A 36 4.96 11.08 8.26
N CYS A 37 4.47 11.30 7.03
CA CYS A 37 4.43 10.28 5.98
C CYS A 37 3.77 8.96 6.43
N SER A 38 2.85 9.05 7.40
CA SER A 38 2.17 7.89 7.99
C SER A 38 1.03 7.38 7.11
N LEU A 39 0.46 8.26 6.28
CA LEU A 39 -0.59 7.93 5.35
C LEU A 39 0.02 7.33 4.09
N LYS A 40 -0.56 6.23 3.60
CA LYS A 40 -0.11 5.53 2.41
C LYS A 40 -1.29 5.18 1.52
N TYR A 41 -1.06 5.26 0.22
CA TYR A 41 -1.96 4.70 -0.76
C TYR A 41 -1.94 3.17 -0.70
N LEU A 42 -3.11 2.55 -0.58
CA LEU A 42 -3.26 1.10 -0.48
C LEU A 42 -4.07 0.56 -1.66
N GLY A 43 -3.48 -0.37 -2.41
CA GLY A 43 -4.17 -1.14 -3.44
C GLY A 43 -4.14 -0.49 -4.82
N ARG A 44 -5.17 -0.79 -5.62
CA ARG A 44 -5.35 -0.30 -6.99
C ARG A 44 -6.62 0.55 -7.08
N PRO A 45 -6.70 1.49 -8.04
CA PRO A 45 -7.92 2.27 -8.24
C PRO A 45 -9.12 1.34 -8.44
N ILE A 46 -10.20 1.59 -7.70
CA ILE A 46 -11.42 0.78 -7.75
C ILE A 46 -12.18 1.06 -9.06
N ARG A 47 -12.13 2.32 -9.52
CA ARG A 47 -12.73 2.79 -10.77
C ARG A 47 -11.85 3.84 -11.40
N ASN A 48 -11.73 3.77 -12.72
CA ASN A 48 -11.16 4.84 -13.53
C ASN A 48 -12.31 5.68 -14.06
N LEU A 49 -12.35 6.95 -13.69
CA LEU A 49 -13.30 7.91 -14.22
C LEU A 49 -12.51 8.89 -15.10
N ALA A 50 -12.87 8.97 -16.37
CA ALA A 50 -12.34 9.97 -17.26
C ALA A 50 -13.05 11.31 -16.98
N GLY A 51 -12.27 12.38 -16.82
CA GLY A 51 -12.79 13.74 -16.87
C GLY A 51 -13.02 14.18 -18.31
N GLY A 52 -13.94 15.11 -18.52
CA GLY A 52 -14.20 15.68 -19.84
C GLY A 52 -14.99 16.97 -19.75
N LEU A 53 -14.95 17.75 -20.82
CA LEU A 53 -15.80 18.93 -20.95
C LEU A 53 -17.23 18.49 -21.23
N VAL A 54 -18.16 19.10 -20.51
CA VAL A 54 -19.59 18.96 -20.75
C VAL A 54 -20.11 20.31 -21.19
N SER A 55 -20.76 20.36 -22.35
CA SER A 55 -21.47 21.56 -22.80
C SER A 55 -22.90 21.23 -23.19
N LYS A 56 -23.73 22.26 -23.23
CA LYS A 56 -25.13 22.14 -23.63
C LYS A 56 -25.22 21.78 -25.11
N ALA A 57 -25.92 20.70 -25.43
CA ALA A 57 -26.23 20.37 -26.81
C ALA A 57 -27.19 21.43 -27.38
N ASP A 58 -26.66 22.35 -28.19
CA ASP A 58 -27.46 23.36 -28.90
C ASP A 58 -27.03 23.39 -30.37
N TYR A 59 -27.99 23.12 -31.24
CA TYR A 59 -27.85 23.10 -32.70
C TYR A 59 -28.47 24.34 -33.36
N THR A 60 -29.19 25.16 -32.61
CA THR A 60 -30.05 26.23 -33.14
C THR A 60 -29.56 27.64 -32.83
N GLY A 61 -28.86 27.83 -31.70
CA GLY A 61 -28.51 29.18 -31.22
C GLY A 61 -27.01 29.50 -31.11
N VAL A 62 -26.16 28.53 -30.79
CA VAL A 62 -24.77 28.83 -30.34
C VAL A 62 -23.70 27.88 -30.90
N CYS A 63 -24.03 27.02 -31.86
CA CYS A 63 -23.09 26.05 -32.47
C CYS A 63 -22.23 25.30 -31.43
N ALA A 64 -22.80 24.95 -30.27
CA ALA A 64 -22.06 24.35 -29.16
C ALA A 64 -21.41 23.01 -29.55
N GLY A 65 -21.99 22.30 -30.52
CA GLY A 65 -21.40 21.11 -31.11
C GLY A 65 -20.05 21.37 -31.79
N LEU A 66 -19.91 22.46 -32.56
CA LEU A 66 -18.64 22.82 -33.20
C LEU A 66 -17.58 23.16 -32.15
N MET A 67 -17.95 23.92 -31.12
CA MET A 67 -17.03 24.26 -30.03
C MET A 67 -16.57 23.03 -29.25
N ASN A 68 -17.45 22.06 -28.99
CA ASN A 68 -17.06 20.81 -28.36
C ASN A 68 -16.03 20.05 -29.21
N THR A 69 -16.23 19.98 -30.52
CA THR A 69 -15.29 19.29 -31.41
C THR A 69 -13.92 19.97 -31.43
N VAL A 70 -13.89 21.30 -31.52
CA VAL A 70 -12.63 22.07 -31.49
C VAL A 70 -11.92 21.90 -30.15
N MET A 71 -12.65 21.99 -29.04
CA MET A 71 -12.08 21.77 -27.71
C MET A 71 -11.58 20.34 -27.51
N ALA A 72 -12.32 19.34 -27.97
CA ALA A 72 -11.89 17.95 -27.90
C ALA A 72 -10.62 17.70 -28.72
N LEU A 73 -10.52 18.29 -29.91
CA LEU A 73 -9.32 18.21 -30.74
C LEU A 73 -8.11 18.82 -30.02
N HIS A 74 -8.24 20.05 -29.49
CA HIS A 74 -7.16 20.68 -28.74
C HIS A 74 -6.80 19.94 -27.45
N MET A 75 -7.77 19.35 -26.76
CA MET A 75 -7.50 18.49 -25.60
C MET A 75 -6.70 17.24 -25.99
N SER A 76 -6.98 16.66 -27.15
CA SER A 76 -6.18 15.55 -27.69
C SER A 76 -4.76 15.98 -28.00
N GLU A 77 -4.57 17.12 -28.68
CA GLU A 77 -3.23 17.66 -29.00
C GLU A 77 -2.44 18.00 -27.72
N MET A 78 -3.11 18.53 -26.68
CA MET A 78 -2.49 18.78 -25.38
C MET A 78 -2.09 17.49 -24.66
N ALA A 79 -2.91 16.44 -24.77
CA ALA A 79 -2.56 15.13 -24.21
C ALA A 79 -1.36 14.51 -24.94
N ASP A 80 -1.35 14.57 -26.28
CA ASP A 80 -0.26 14.01 -27.09
C ASP A 80 1.07 14.78 -26.90
N SER A 81 1.00 16.08 -26.62
CA SER A 81 2.18 16.90 -26.37
C SER A 81 2.75 16.79 -24.95
N GLY A 82 2.07 16.11 -24.02
CA GLY A 82 2.47 15.98 -22.62
C GLY A 82 2.16 17.21 -21.76
N PHE A 83 1.35 18.15 -22.28
CA PHE A 83 1.04 19.41 -21.59
C PHE A 83 0.36 19.19 -20.23
N PHE A 84 -0.50 18.18 -20.12
CA PHE A 84 -1.18 17.88 -18.87
C PHE A 84 -0.24 17.31 -17.82
N GLU A 85 0.72 16.47 -18.22
CA GLU A 85 1.76 15.93 -17.36
C GLU A 85 2.67 17.04 -16.81
N ASP A 86 3.04 18.00 -17.65
CA ASP A 86 3.85 19.15 -17.23
C ASP A 86 3.11 20.04 -16.23
N LEU A 87 1.84 20.37 -16.53
CA LEU A 87 0.98 21.10 -15.59
C LEU A 87 0.81 20.34 -14.28
N TRP A 88 0.68 19.03 -14.35
CA TRP A 88 0.52 18.17 -13.19
C TRP A 88 1.76 18.18 -12.30
N VAL A 89 2.93 17.96 -12.89
CA VAL A 89 4.22 18.01 -12.19
C VAL A 89 4.42 19.40 -11.57
N SER A 90 4.16 20.47 -12.33
CA SER A 90 4.25 21.84 -11.83
C SER A 90 3.32 22.10 -10.65
N ARG A 91 2.07 21.61 -10.73
CA ARG A 91 1.11 21.75 -9.63
C ARG A 91 1.56 20.99 -8.39
N ILE A 92 2.00 19.74 -8.52
CA ILE A 92 2.52 18.95 -7.40
C ILE A 92 3.71 19.68 -6.78
N GLN A 93 4.69 20.11 -7.57
CA GLN A 93 5.87 20.83 -7.07
C GLN A 93 5.51 22.09 -6.28
N THR A 94 4.44 22.79 -6.67
CA THR A 94 3.95 23.99 -5.97
C THR A 94 3.31 23.63 -4.62
N GLU A 95 2.64 22.49 -4.51
CA GLU A 95 1.96 22.03 -3.30
C GLU A 95 2.86 21.19 -2.38
N THR A 96 3.98 20.69 -2.90
CA THR A 96 4.97 19.92 -2.15
C THR A 96 5.56 20.78 -1.05
N THR A 97 5.16 20.47 0.18
CA THR A 97 5.66 21.13 1.39
C THR A 97 6.48 20.17 2.25
N VAL A 98 6.33 18.86 2.03
CA VAL A 98 7.14 17.79 2.63
C VAL A 98 7.53 16.80 1.54
N SER A 99 8.81 16.41 1.51
CA SER A 99 9.29 15.31 0.69
C SER A 99 9.20 14.02 1.49
N CYS A 100 8.09 13.29 1.33
CA CYS A 100 8.04 11.90 1.75
C CYS A 100 8.85 11.10 0.73
N ASP A 101 10.10 10.75 1.05
CA ASP A 101 10.96 9.97 0.16
C ASP A 101 10.22 8.69 -0.26
N THR A 102 9.74 8.69 -1.50
CA THR A 102 9.11 7.53 -2.16
C THR A 102 10.16 6.56 -2.68
N ASP A 103 11.33 6.46 -2.03
CA ASP A 103 12.35 5.45 -2.36
C ASP A 103 11.89 4.01 -2.09
N GLN A 104 10.64 3.79 -1.67
CA GLN A 104 10.03 2.46 -1.55
C GLN A 104 8.63 2.34 -2.14
N ALA A 105 8.33 3.09 -3.20
CA ALA A 105 7.46 2.58 -4.27
C ALA A 105 8.29 1.80 -5.32
N SER A 106 9.44 1.25 -4.92
CA SER A 106 9.84 -0.02 -5.53
C SER A 106 8.65 -0.96 -5.34
N VAL A 107 8.24 -1.63 -6.40
CA VAL A 107 7.63 -2.95 -6.27
C VAL A 107 8.50 -3.67 -5.25
N VAL A 108 8.05 -3.70 -3.99
CA VAL A 108 8.70 -4.48 -2.96
C VAL A 108 8.44 -5.88 -3.46
N ASP A 109 9.40 -6.39 -4.22
CA ASP A 109 9.60 -7.81 -4.39
C ASP A 109 9.62 -8.33 -2.96
N GLU A 110 8.49 -8.88 -2.52
CA GLU A 110 8.27 -9.43 -1.18
C GLU A 110 9.39 -10.42 -0.78
N ARG A 111 10.22 -10.83 -1.76
CA ARG A 111 11.44 -11.61 -1.60
C ARG A 111 12.60 -10.90 -0.90
N LYS A 112 12.61 -9.57 -0.75
CA LYS A 112 13.74 -8.81 -0.17
C LYS A 112 13.43 -8.10 1.15
N LYS A 113 12.31 -8.40 1.81
CA LYS A 113 12.18 -8.03 3.23
C LYS A 113 13.17 -8.89 4.02
N PRO A 114 14.14 -8.31 4.75
CA PRO A 114 15.01 -9.10 5.62
C PRO A 114 14.11 -9.84 6.61
N VAL A 115 14.17 -11.17 6.56
CA VAL A 115 13.34 -12.03 7.41
C VAL A 115 13.63 -11.66 8.85
N GLN A 116 12.65 -11.08 9.54
CA GLN A 116 12.80 -10.74 10.94
C GLN A 116 13.00 -12.02 11.75
N LEU A 117 13.95 -12.00 12.69
CA LEU A 117 14.20 -13.12 13.63
C LEU A 117 12.92 -13.57 14.34
N ARG A 118 11.95 -12.67 14.52
CA ARG A 118 10.64 -12.95 15.09
C ARG A 118 9.84 -13.98 14.29
N THR A 119 9.96 -13.97 12.96
CA THR A 119 9.26 -14.93 12.07
C THR A 119 9.92 -16.31 12.06
N MET A 120 11.22 -16.39 12.37
CA MET A 120 11.97 -17.65 12.50
C MET A 120 11.86 -18.28 13.90
N GLY A 121 11.32 -17.56 14.88
CA GLY A 121 11.17 -18.03 16.26
C GLY A 121 10.34 -19.30 16.41
N GLY A 122 9.35 -19.53 15.54
CA GLY A 122 8.51 -20.73 15.57
C GLY A 122 9.31 -22.02 15.38
N LEU A 123 10.31 -22.01 14.51
CA LEU A 123 11.17 -23.18 14.25
C LEU A 123 12.03 -23.52 15.48
N PHE A 124 12.57 -22.50 16.15
CA PHE A 124 13.37 -22.69 17.36
C PHE A 124 12.52 -23.26 18.51
N VAL A 125 11.31 -22.77 18.71
CA VAL A 125 10.39 -23.29 19.74
C VAL A 125 10.05 -24.76 19.46
N LEU A 126 9.78 -25.10 18.20
CA LEU A 126 9.50 -26.48 17.80
C LEU A 126 10.70 -27.40 18.07
N HIS A 127 11.93 -26.96 17.75
CA HIS A 127 13.13 -27.72 18.06
C HIS A 127 13.34 -27.94 19.56
N ILE A 128 13.12 -26.92 20.39
CA ILE A 128 13.25 -27.04 21.85
C ILE A 128 12.25 -28.09 22.39
N ILE A 129 11.00 -28.07 21.93
CA ILE A 129 9.98 -29.04 22.36
C ILE A 129 10.39 -30.47 21.97
N ILE A 130 10.82 -30.68 20.73
CA ILE A 130 11.26 -32.01 20.27
C ILE A 130 12.48 -32.50 21.08
N SER A 131 13.46 -31.63 21.34
CA SER A 131 14.61 -31.98 22.15
C SER A 131 14.22 -32.40 23.57
N ILE A 132 13.27 -31.72 24.20
CA ILE A 132 12.76 -32.08 25.53
C ILE A 132 12.07 -33.46 25.49
N ILE A 133 11.24 -33.73 24.48
CA ILE A 133 10.55 -35.02 24.33
C ILE A 133 11.57 -36.15 24.18
N CYS A 134 12.59 -35.98 23.34
CA CYS A 134 13.66 -36.97 23.17
C CYS A 134 14.41 -37.26 24.47
N ILE A 135 14.71 -36.23 25.27
CA ILE A 135 15.38 -36.39 26.56
C ILE A 135 14.47 -37.13 27.55
N LEU A 136 13.18 -36.80 27.60
CA LEU A 136 12.21 -37.47 28.47
C LEU A 136 12.07 -38.96 28.12
N GLU A 137 11.94 -39.30 26.83
CA GLU A 137 11.88 -40.70 26.42
C GLU A 137 13.16 -41.48 26.74
N ALA A 138 14.32 -40.86 26.53
CA ALA A 138 15.60 -41.47 26.89
C ALA A 138 15.70 -41.72 28.40
N TYR A 139 15.24 -40.77 29.21
CA TYR A 139 15.19 -40.89 30.66
C TYR A 139 14.24 -42.01 31.12
N ILE A 140 13.05 -42.10 30.54
CA ILE A 140 12.06 -43.15 30.85
C ILE A 140 12.61 -44.53 30.47
N ARG A 141 13.19 -44.68 29.27
CA ARG A 141 13.82 -45.94 28.83
C ARG A 141 14.92 -46.38 29.78
N ARG A 142 15.80 -45.45 30.19
CA ARG A 142 16.88 -45.73 31.14
C ARG A 142 16.36 -46.17 32.51
N ARG A 143 15.28 -45.54 32.99
CA ARG A 143 14.66 -45.93 34.26
C ARG A 143 14.01 -47.31 34.18
N HIS A 144 13.42 -47.67 33.04
CA HIS A 144 12.81 -48.97 32.82
C HIS A 144 13.85 -50.10 32.73
N THR A 145 14.97 -49.89 32.02
CA THR A 145 16.07 -50.88 31.97
C THR A 145 16.77 -51.07 33.31
N LEU A 146 16.85 -50.03 34.16
CA LEU A 146 17.36 -50.17 35.52
C LEU A 146 16.41 -50.95 36.44
N LYS A 147 15.09 -50.88 36.20
CA LYS A 147 14.08 -51.56 37.03
C LYS A 147 13.90 -53.04 36.67
N PHE A 148 14.16 -53.39 35.42
CA PHE A 148 14.14 -54.77 34.94
C PHE A 148 15.45 -55.06 34.21
N PRO A 149 16.53 -55.37 34.93
CA PRO A 149 17.71 -55.95 34.30
C PRO A 149 17.27 -57.30 33.74
N THR A 150 16.96 -57.35 32.45
CA THR A 150 16.84 -58.62 31.74
C THR A 150 18.21 -59.26 31.82
N TRP A 151 18.37 -60.19 32.76
CA TRP A 151 19.47 -61.15 32.76
C TRP A 151 19.41 -61.84 31.39
N LYS A 152 20.29 -61.42 30.49
CA LYS A 152 20.64 -62.24 29.33
C LYS A 152 21.36 -63.45 29.93
N THR A 153 20.60 -64.52 30.15
CA THR A 153 21.17 -65.85 30.32
C THR A 153 21.99 -66.15 29.06
N CYS A 154 23.28 -66.45 29.28
CA CYS A 154 24.16 -67.08 28.31
C CYS A 154 23.55 -68.39 27.79
#